data_AF-A0A9P0XKE8-F1
#
_entry.id   AF-A0A9P0XKE8-F1
#
_cell.length_a   1.000
_cell.length_b   1.000
_cell.length_c   1.000
_cell.angle_alpha   90.00
_cell.angle_beta   90.00
_cell.angle_gamma   90.00
#
_symmetry.space_group_name_H-M   'P 1'
#
loop_
_entity.id
_entity.type
_entity.pdbx_description
1 polymer ?
#
loop_
_entity_poly.entity_id
_entity_poly.type
_entity_poly.pdbx_seq_one_letter_code
_entity_poly.pdbx_strand_id
1 'polypeptide(L)'
;MDKLYQDQLRVWGDIQKLTNNYKKDGAERKRNPDYFQSRLFHLEELWNKFQSNHDRMLIEYSQNHKYFQEMEYEQSQGSYHSIKETLSQAYQDILLRMEKPKASTSVSEFEEQGTSGRQESAQQQQQGLVSMLSSRRGIPKGLRICSASRRHFLGPPITVQLNVI
;
A
#
# COMPACT_ATOMS: atom_id res chain seq x y z
N MET A 1 23.53 -20.55 1.22
CA MET A 1 22.83 -19.33 1.66
C MET A 1 21.84 -19.72 2.73
N ASP A 2 21.94 -19.06 3.88
CA ASP A 2 21.24 -19.38 5.11
C ASP A 2 19.72 -19.30 4.97
N LYS A 3 19.07 -20.47 4.85
CA LYS A 3 17.63 -20.61 4.54
C LYS A 3 16.74 -19.86 5.53
N LEU A 4 17.11 -19.82 6.81
CA LEU A 4 16.35 -19.13 7.86
C LEU A 4 16.43 -17.60 7.71
N TYR A 5 17.63 -17.05 7.47
CA TYR A 5 17.80 -15.62 7.21
C TYR A 5 17.07 -15.19 5.92
N GLN A 6 17.07 -16.02 4.87
CA GLN A 6 16.29 -15.74 3.67
C GLN A 6 14.77 -15.72 3.94
N ASP A 7 14.26 -16.62 4.79
CA ASP A 7 12.85 -16.56 5.20
C ASP A 7 12.55 -15.32 6.03
N GLN A 8 13.48 -14.90 6.90
CA GLN A 8 13.36 -13.67 7.68
C GLN A 8 13.22 -12.43 6.78
N LEU A 9 14.10 -12.30 5.79
CA LEU A 9 14.04 -11.22 4.81
C LEU A 9 12.75 -11.26 3.98
N ARG A 10 12.26 -12.45 3.63
CA ARG A 10 10.98 -12.61 2.92
C ARG A 10 9.82 -12.12 3.75
N VAL A 11 9.71 -12.60 5.01
CA VAL A 11 8.62 -12.21 5.92
C VAL A 11 8.66 -10.70 6.16
N TRP A 12 9.85 -10.13 6.36
CA TRP A 12 10.03 -8.69 6.50
C TRP A 12 9.56 -7.92 5.25
N GLY A 13 9.95 -8.38 4.07
CA GLY A 13 9.50 -7.80 2.81
C GLY A 13 7.97 -7.85 2.64
N ASP A 14 7.31 -8.89 3.15
CA ASP A 14 5.85 -9.01 3.11
C ASP A 14 5.16 -8.04 4.09
N ILE A 15 5.72 -7.80 5.28
CA ILE A 15 5.26 -6.75 6.21
C ILE A 15 5.38 -5.36 5.56
N GLN A 16 6.51 -5.09 4.89
CA GLN A 16 6.70 -3.84 4.17
C GLN A 16 5.72 -3.67 3.00
N LYS A 17 5.43 -4.73 2.26
CA LYS A 17 4.41 -4.71 1.20
C LYS A 17 3.02 -4.43 1.76
N LEU A 18 2.63 -5.07 2.87
CA LEU A 18 1.35 -4.82 3.54
C LEU A 18 1.23 -3.34 3.91
N THR A 19 2.28 -2.79 4.51
CA THR A 19 2.36 -1.37 4.89
C THR A 19 2.22 -0.44 3.68
N ASN A 20 2.96 -0.71 2.60
CA ASN A 20 2.92 0.09 1.39
C ASN A 20 1.58 0.01 0.67
N ASN A 21 0.96 -1.17 0.65
CA ASN A 21 -0.36 -1.38 0.06
C ASN A 21 -1.41 -0.59 0.85
N TYR A 22 -1.40 -0.67 2.18
CA TYR A 22 -2.29 0.14 3.01
C TYR A 22 -2.15 1.64 2.73
N LYS A 23 -0.93 2.17 2.60
CA LYS A 23 -0.70 3.59 2.29
C LYS A 23 -1.31 3.99 0.93
N LYS A 24 -1.23 3.09 -0.06
CA LYS A 24 -1.75 3.30 -1.42
C LYS A 24 -3.24 3.02 -1.56
N ASP A 25 -3.83 2.26 -0.64
CA ASP A 25 -5.24 1.88 -0.71
C ASP A 25 -6.15 3.11 -0.59
N GLY A 26 -7.13 3.19 -1.49
CA GLY A 26 -8.07 4.30 -1.57
C GLY A 26 -9.01 4.37 -0.37
N ALA A 27 -9.60 5.55 -0.17
CA ALA A 27 -10.50 5.82 0.95
C ALA A 27 -11.70 4.86 0.99
N GLU A 28 -12.20 4.41 -0.16
CA GLU A 28 -13.34 3.49 -0.24
C GLU A 28 -13.10 2.17 0.50
N ARG A 29 -11.94 1.54 0.26
CA ARG A 29 -11.56 0.31 0.99
C ARG A 29 -11.42 0.57 2.49
N LYS A 30 -10.87 1.74 2.84
CA LYS A 30 -10.66 2.20 4.21
C LYS A 30 -11.95 2.67 4.90
N ARG A 31 -13.13 2.58 4.27
CA ARG A 31 -14.42 2.78 4.97
C ARG A 31 -14.95 1.50 5.59
N ASN A 32 -14.49 0.34 5.13
CA ASN A 32 -14.97 -0.95 5.60
C ASN A 32 -14.19 -1.39 6.88
N PRO A 33 -14.86 -1.62 8.03
CA PRO A 33 -14.23 -2.17 9.22
C PRO A 33 -13.51 -3.52 8.98
N ASP A 34 -14.09 -4.41 8.18
CA ASP A 34 -13.56 -5.76 7.93
C ASP A 34 -12.19 -5.72 7.23
N TYR A 35 -11.96 -4.67 6.42
CA TYR A 35 -10.68 -4.43 5.78
C TYR A 35 -9.54 -4.27 6.81
N PHE A 36 -9.80 -3.54 7.89
CA PHE A 36 -8.80 -3.32 8.94
C PHE A 36 -8.59 -4.57 9.78
N GLN A 37 -9.66 -5.29 10.13
CA GLN A 37 -9.55 -6.55 10.87
C GLN A 37 -8.69 -7.56 10.11
N SER A 38 -8.96 -7.76 8.81
CA SER A 38 -8.17 -8.67 7.96
C SER A 38 -6.71 -8.25 7.86
N ARG A 39 -6.42 -6.95 7.74
CA ARG A 39 -5.05 -6.43 7.67
C ARG A 39 -4.30 -6.55 8.99
N LEU A 40 -4.94 -6.25 10.11
CA LEU A 40 -4.35 -6.42 11.44
C LEU A 40 -4.05 -7.89 11.69
N PHE A 41 -5.01 -8.78 11.42
CA PHE A 41 -4.80 -10.22 11.55
C PHE A 41 -3.60 -10.70 10.73
N HIS A 42 -3.55 -10.34 9.44
CA HIS A 42 -2.45 -10.75 8.58
C HIS A 42 -1.09 -10.16 9.01
N LEU A 43 -1.08 -8.92 9.53
CA LEU A 43 0.11 -8.31 10.09
C LEU A 43 0.63 -9.07 11.32
N GLU A 44 -0.27 -9.50 12.23
CA GLU A 44 0.08 -10.30 13.39
C GLU A 44 0.65 -11.67 13.00
N GLU A 45 0.05 -12.35 12.01
CA GLU A 45 0.57 -13.63 11.53
C GLU A 45 2.01 -13.50 11.00
N LEU A 46 2.26 -12.46 10.19
CA LEU A 46 3.59 -12.18 9.66
C LEU A 46 4.58 -11.85 10.78
N TRP A 47 4.17 -11.04 11.76
CA TRP A 47 5.01 -10.66 12.88
C TRP A 47 5.35 -11.85 13.78
N ASN A 48 4.37 -12.67 14.15
CA ASN A 48 4.59 -13.89 14.93
C ASN A 48 5.58 -14.83 14.23
N LYS A 49 5.48 -14.95 12.90
CA LYS A 49 6.44 -15.72 12.11
C LYS A 49 7.83 -15.10 12.13
N PHE A 50 7.94 -13.78 12.00
CA PHE A 50 9.20 -13.04 12.07
C PHE A 50 9.89 -13.22 13.44
N GLN A 51 9.12 -13.17 14.53
CA GLN A 51 9.60 -13.43 15.88
C GLN A 51 10.07 -14.87 16.04
N SER A 52 9.28 -15.84 15.59
CA SER A 52 9.66 -17.26 15.65
C SER A 52 10.97 -17.54 14.89
N ASN A 53 11.16 -16.91 13.75
CA ASN A 53 12.40 -16.99 12.98
C ASN A 53 13.57 -16.31 13.72
N HIS A 54 13.35 -15.14 14.32
CA HIS A 54 14.34 -14.46 15.15
C HIS A 54 14.81 -15.32 16.33
N ASP A 55 13.88 -15.93 17.07
CA ASP A 55 14.19 -16.78 18.22
C ASP A 55 15.04 -17.98 17.81
N ARG A 56 14.75 -18.56 16.63
CA ARG A 56 15.58 -19.62 16.06
C ARG A 56 16.95 -19.12 15.63
N MET A 57 17.04 -17.92 15.06
CA MET A 57 18.32 -17.32 14.69
C MET A 57 19.19 -17.05 15.92
N LEU A 58 18.62 -16.68 17.06
CA LEU A 58 19.39 -16.51 18.31
C LEU A 58 20.09 -17.80 18.77
N ILE A 59 19.54 -18.97 18.42
CA ILE A 59 20.10 -20.28 18.76
C ILE A 59 21.07 -20.77 17.68
N GLU A 60 20.69 -20.61 16.41
CA GLU A 60 21.40 -21.22 15.27
C GLU A 60 22.57 -20.35 14.75
N TYR A 61 22.61 -19.04 15.04
CA TYR A 61 23.51 -18.08 14.40
C TYR A 61 24.45 -17.43 15.42
N SER A 62 25.66 -17.07 14.95
CA SER A 62 26.60 -16.28 15.75
C SER A 62 26.14 -14.82 15.85
N GLN A 63 26.42 -14.17 16.98
CA GLN A 63 26.20 -12.73 17.21
C GLN A 63 26.95 -11.83 16.21
N ASN A 64 27.98 -12.36 15.54
CA ASN A 64 28.70 -11.65 14.48
C ASN A 64 27.97 -11.68 13.12
N HIS A 65 26.83 -12.37 13.02
CA HIS A 65 26.05 -12.39 11.79
C HIS A 65 25.45 -11.00 11.51
N LYS A 66 25.42 -10.62 10.22
CA LYS A 66 24.93 -9.31 9.73
C LYS A 66 23.59 -8.88 10.36
N TYR A 67 22.65 -9.82 10.46
CA TYR A 67 21.34 -9.61 11.06
C TYR A 67 21.39 -8.97 12.47
N PHE A 68 22.33 -9.41 13.32
CA PHE A 68 22.49 -8.88 14.68
C PHE A 68 23.32 -7.60 14.69
N GLN A 69 24.35 -7.51 13.85
CA GLN A 69 25.18 -6.31 13.73
C GLN A 69 24.38 -5.09 13.25
N GLU A 70 23.42 -5.31 12.36
CA GLU A 70 22.56 -4.25 11.83
C GLU A 70 21.31 -4.02 12.70
N MET A 71 21.13 -4.73 13.82
CA MET A 71 19.93 -4.61 14.67
C MET A 71 18.64 -4.72 13.85
N GLU A 72 18.60 -5.67 12.90
CA GLU A 72 17.48 -5.81 11.95
C GLU A 72 16.16 -6.10 12.68
N TYR A 73 16.22 -6.80 13.83
CA TYR A 73 15.05 -7.11 14.64
C TYR A 73 14.41 -5.84 15.20
N GLU A 74 15.20 -5.00 15.85
CA GLU A 74 14.76 -3.78 16.51
C GLU A 74 14.18 -2.77 15.50
N GLN A 75 14.83 -2.63 14.34
CA GLN A 75 14.32 -1.81 13.24
C GLN A 75 12.97 -2.31 12.73
N SER A 76 12.84 -3.62 12.56
CA SER A 76 11.62 -4.27 12.09
C SER A 76 10.50 -4.15 13.13
N GLN A 77 10.82 -4.28 14.41
CA GLN A 77 9.90 -4.16 15.53
C GLN A 77 9.32 -2.74 15.63
N GLY A 78 10.16 -1.71 15.56
CA GLY A 78 9.69 -0.32 15.58
C GLY A 78 8.74 -0.02 14.42
N SER A 79 9.06 -0.53 13.23
CA SER A 79 8.22 -0.39 12.05
C SER A 79 6.89 -1.15 12.17
N TYR A 80 6.91 -2.38 12.71
CA TYR A 80 5.70 -3.18 12.99
C TYR A 80 4.77 -2.45 13.96
N HIS A 81 5.30 -1.93 15.08
CA HIS A 81 4.48 -1.21 16.05
C HIS A 81 3.86 0.06 15.44
N SER A 82 4.63 0.81 14.66
CA SER A 82 4.14 2.01 13.99
C SER A 82 2.96 1.72 13.04
N ILE A 83 3.05 0.67 12.23
CA ILE A 83 1.95 0.31 11.31
C ILE A 83 0.76 -0.30 12.05
N LYS A 84 0.99 -1.12 13.07
CA LYS A 84 -0.07 -1.69 13.91
C LYS A 84 -0.87 -0.60 14.57
N GLU A 85 -0.20 0.37 15.19
CA GLU A 85 -0.85 1.53 15.82
C GLU A 85 -1.66 2.33 14.79
N THR A 86 -1.08 2.63 13.63
CA THR A 86 -1.78 3.35 12.55
C THR A 86 -3.06 2.62 12.11
N LEU A 87 -2.98 1.31 11.91
CA LEU A 87 -4.14 0.48 11.52
C LEU A 87 -5.19 0.41 12.62
N SER A 88 -4.77 0.23 13.88
CA SER A 88 -5.67 0.17 15.02
C SER A 88 -6.39 1.49 15.26
N GLN A 89 -5.68 2.62 15.21
CA GLN A 89 -6.28 3.96 15.35
C GLN A 89 -7.30 4.21 14.23
N ALA A 90 -6.92 3.95 12.98
CA ALA A 90 -7.83 4.12 11.85
C ALA A 90 -9.08 3.21 11.96
N TYR A 91 -8.93 1.99 12.48
CA TYR A 91 -10.04 1.09 12.73
C TYR A 91 -11.01 1.65 13.79
N GLN A 92 -10.49 2.13 14.93
CA GLN A 92 -11.31 2.74 15.97
C GLN A 92 -12.05 3.98 15.48
N ASP A 93 -11.40 4.84 14.69
CA ASP A 93 -12.03 6.01 14.09
C ASP A 93 -13.25 5.67 13.22
N ILE A 94 -13.21 4.53 12.53
CA ILE A 94 -14.31 4.08 11.68
C ILE A 94 -15.46 3.57 12.53
N LEU A 95 -15.18 2.77 13.56
CA LEU A 95 -16.21 2.28 14.48
C LEU A 95 -16.97 3.45 15.12
N LEU A 96 -16.25 4.47 15.61
CA LEU A 96 -16.85 5.67 16.19
C LEU A 96 -17.71 6.48 15.20
N ARG A 97 -17.34 6.50 13.92
CA ARG A 97 -18.12 7.17 12.86
C ARG A 97 -19.38 6.40 12.49
N MET A 98 -19.38 5.08 12.65
CA MET A 98 -20.56 4.24 12.40
C MET A 98 -21.59 4.31 13.53
N GLU A 99 -21.13 4.48 14.77
CA GLU A 99 -22.02 4.57 15.95
C GLU A 99 -22.73 5.92 16.09
N LYS A 100 -22.23 6.99 15.49
CA LYS A 100 -22.92 8.29 15.51
C LYS A 100 -24.17 8.25 14.61
N PRO A 101 -25.39 8.36 15.16
CA PRO A 101 -26.57 8.52 14.33
C PRO A 101 -26.44 9.83 13.54
N LYS A 102 -26.67 9.76 12.22
CA LYS A 102 -26.82 10.93 11.37
C LYS A 102 -28.07 11.69 11.84
N ALA A 103 -27.88 12.67 12.73
CA ALA A 103 -28.87 13.71 12.94
C ALA A 103 -28.91 14.60 11.68
N SER A 104 -30.12 14.71 11.11
CA SER A 104 -30.57 15.65 10.08
C SER A 104 -29.85 15.70 8.73
N THR A 105 -30.45 15.05 7.73
CA THR A 105 -30.68 15.72 6.43
C THR A 105 -32.14 15.50 6.08
N SER A 106 -32.95 16.46 6.49
CA SER A 106 -34.35 16.58 6.09
C SER A 106 -34.43 16.89 4.60
N VAL A 107 -35.39 16.19 3.99
CA VAL A 107 -35.87 16.24 2.62
C VAL A 107 -36.21 17.66 2.18
N SER A 108 -35.93 17.99 0.91
CA SER A 108 -36.74 18.94 0.13
C SER A 108 -36.94 18.36 -1.26
N GLU A 109 -38.02 17.61 -1.34
CA GLU A 109 -38.74 17.21 -2.53
C GLU A 109 -39.43 18.46 -3.09
N PHE A 110 -39.23 18.75 -4.36
CA PHE A 110 -40.09 19.64 -5.13
C PHE A 110 -40.28 19.01 -6.51
N GLU A 111 -41.48 18.46 -6.73
CA GLU A 111 -42.02 18.13 -8.04
C GLU A 111 -42.45 19.41 -8.76
N GLU A 112 -42.29 19.50 -10.09
CA GLU A 112 -43.41 19.63 -11.05
C GLU A 112 -42.93 19.76 -12.51
N GLN A 113 -43.35 18.78 -13.32
CA GLN A 113 -44.02 18.89 -14.63
C GLN A 113 -43.43 19.66 -15.83
N GLY A 114 -43.26 18.93 -16.95
CA GLY A 114 -44.09 19.21 -18.15
C GLY A 114 -43.41 19.33 -19.53
N THR A 115 -44.03 18.66 -20.51
CA THR A 115 -43.92 18.74 -22.00
C THR A 115 -42.91 17.78 -22.67
N SER A 116 -43.30 16.70 -23.36
CA SER A 116 -44.22 16.46 -24.49
C SER A 116 -43.56 16.60 -25.88
N GLY A 117 -43.41 15.47 -26.56
CA GLY A 117 -43.54 15.34 -28.02
C GLY A 117 -42.26 15.35 -28.86
N ARG A 118 -41.92 14.22 -29.51
CA ARG A 118 -42.12 13.98 -30.96
C ARG A 118 -41.37 12.73 -31.47
N GLN A 119 -42.09 11.88 -32.19
CA GLN A 119 -41.64 10.68 -32.90
C GLN A 119 -41.01 10.99 -34.28
N GLU A 120 -40.56 9.90 -34.94
CA GLU A 120 -40.29 9.68 -36.38
C GLU A 120 -38.80 9.79 -36.79
N SER A 121 -38.18 8.95 -37.64
CA SER A 121 -38.53 7.71 -38.37
C SER A 121 -37.27 7.19 -39.09
N ALA A 122 -37.25 5.87 -39.34
CA ALA A 122 -36.79 5.18 -40.56
C ALA A 122 -35.29 5.03 -40.98
N GLN A 123 -34.92 3.74 -41.14
CA GLN A 123 -34.25 3.08 -42.30
C GLN A 123 -32.77 3.43 -42.63
N GLN A 124 -31.93 2.58 -43.24
CA GLN A 124 -31.86 1.13 -43.56
C GLN A 124 -30.55 0.92 -44.36
N GLN A 125 -29.77 -0.15 -44.06
CA GLN A 125 -28.79 -0.83 -44.94
C GLN A 125 -27.54 -0.04 -45.41
N GLN A 126 -26.37 -0.60 -45.73
CA GLN A 126 -25.98 -1.92 -46.23
C GLN A 126 -24.44 -2.12 -46.11
N GLN A 127 -24.02 -3.35 -45.81
CA GLN A 127 -22.88 -4.15 -46.33
C GLN A 127 -21.47 -3.56 -46.57
N GLY A 128 -20.46 -4.33 -46.18
CA GLY A 128 -19.08 -4.19 -46.66
C GLY A 128 -18.12 -5.21 -46.04
N LEU A 129 -18.23 -6.48 -46.44
CA LEU A 129 -17.18 -7.48 -46.26
C LEU A 129 -15.99 -7.13 -47.17
N VAL A 130 -14.80 -6.95 -46.59
CA VAL A 130 -13.55 -7.29 -47.28
C VAL A 130 -12.55 -7.84 -46.29
N SER A 131 -11.85 -8.83 -46.80
CA SER A 131 -10.99 -9.76 -46.10
C SER A 131 -9.53 -9.30 -46.15
N MET A 132 -8.72 -10.05 -45.39
CA MET A 132 -7.37 -10.47 -45.76
C MET A 132 -6.16 -9.56 -45.47
N LEU A 133 -5.20 -10.24 -44.83
CA LEU A 133 -3.74 -10.14 -44.94
C LEU A 133 -2.94 -9.38 -43.86
N SER A 134 -2.35 -10.23 -43.01
CA SER A 134 -0.89 -10.36 -42.88
C SER A 134 -0.07 -9.24 -42.24
N SER A 135 0.44 -9.58 -41.05
CA SER A 135 1.88 -9.70 -40.78
C SER A 135 2.76 -8.55 -41.30
N ARG A 136 3.21 -7.68 -40.40
CA ARG A 136 4.61 -7.21 -40.40
C ARG A 136 5.01 -6.55 -39.08
N ARG A 137 6.24 -6.91 -38.71
CA ARG A 137 7.06 -6.49 -37.59
C ARG A 137 7.26 -4.98 -37.59
N GLY A 138 7.43 -4.37 -36.41
CA GLY A 138 7.89 -3.00 -36.31
C GLY A 138 8.02 -2.48 -34.89
N ILE A 139 9.05 -2.92 -34.17
CA ILE A 139 9.62 -2.16 -33.03
C ILE A 139 10.37 -0.96 -33.63
N PRO A 140 10.18 0.27 -33.12
CA PRO A 140 11.35 1.00 -32.63
C PRO A 140 11.12 1.82 -31.35
N LYS A 141 12.06 1.61 -30.42
CA LYS A 141 12.86 2.62 -29.70
C LYS A 141 12.27 4.03 -29.56
N GLY A 142 11.98 4.40 -28.31
CA GLY A 142 11.66 5.76 -27.90
C GLY A 142 12.04 6.01 -26.43
N LEU A 143 13.33 5.90 -26.15
CA LEU A 143 13.97 6.27 -24.88
C LEU A 143 13.80 7.79 -24.69
N ARG A 144 12.89 8.23 -23.81
CA ARG A 144 12.88 9.62 -23.30
C ARG A 144 13.42 9.62 -21.89
N ILE A 145 14.71 9.91 -21.79
CA ILE A 145 15.35 10.35 -20.56
C ILE A 145 15.06 11.85 -20.47
N CYS A 146 14.13 12.23 -19.60
CA CYS A 146 14.02 13.61 -19.16
C CYS A 146 14.79 13.75 -17.85
N SER A 147 15.93 14.43 -17.96
CA SER A 147 16.75 14.95 -16.88
C SER A 147 15.94 15.96 -16.04
N ALA A 148 15.91 15.76 -14.72
CA ALA A 148 15.52 16.79 -13.78
C ALA A 148 16.45 16.74 -12.55
N SER A 149 17.49 17.56 -12.67
CA SER A 149 18.28 18.21 -11.63
C SER A 149 17.71 18.08 -10.20
N ARG A 150 18.41 17.35 -9.32
CA ARG A 150 18.23 17.46 -7.87
C ARG A 150 19.53 17.89 -7.24
N ARG A 151 19.48 19.09 -6.67
CA ARG A 151 20.55 19.85 -6.06
C ARG A 151 21.23 19.03 -4.96
N HIS A 152 22.56 19.06 -4.98
CA HIS A 152 23.37 18.80 -3.81
C HIS A 152 22.94 19.76 -2.69
N PHE A 153 22.53 19.21 -1.55
CA PHE A 153 22.55 19.90 -0.28
C PHE A 153 23.41 19.04 0.65
N LEU A 154 24.69 19.39 0.70
CA LEU A 154 25.60 18.94 1.75
C LEU A 154 25.24 19.73 3.01
N GLY A 155 24.65 19.06 4.00
CA GLY A 155 24.55 19.61 5.35
C GLY A 155 25.93 19.58 6.03
N PRO A 156 26.26 20.56 6.89
CA PRO A 156 27.54 20.61 7.58
C PRO A 156 27.67 19.50 8.65
N PRO A 157 28.89 19.00 8.92
CA PRO A 157 29.13 18.01 9.96
C PRO A 157 28.98 18.61 11.36
N ILE A 158 28.22 17.92 12.22
CA ILE A 158 28.09 18.24 13.64
C ILE A 158 29.36 17.75 14.35
N THR A 159 30.14 18.69 14.89
CA THR A 159 31.27 18.40 15.78
C THR A 159 30.72 18.12 17.18
N VAL A 160 30.84 16.88 17.65
CA VAL A 160 30.56 16.53 19.05
C VAL A 160 31.86 16.71 19.83
N GLN A 161 31.91 17.73 20.69
CA GLN A 161 32.96 17.92 21.69
C GLN A 161 32.77 16.88 22.80
N LEU A 162 33.76 16.00 22.96
CA LEU A 162 33.92 15.13 24.13
C LEU A 162 34.40 15.98 25.31
N ASN A 163 33.54 16.20 26.29
CA ASN A 163 33.96 16.61 27.63
C ASN A 163 34.22 15.34 28.44
N VAL A 164 35.50 15.09 28.71
CA VAL A 164 35.98 14.15 29.73
C VAL A 164 35.80 14.83 31.09
N ILE A 165 35.15 14.14 32.03
CA ILE A 165 35.25 14.37 33.47
C ILE A 165 35.74 13.05 34.07
#